data_AF-A0A6M3LXZ3-F1
#
_entry.id   AF-A0A6M3LXZ3-F1
#
_cell.length_a   1.000
_cell.length_b   1.000
_cell.length_c   1.000
_cell.angle_alpha   90.00
_cell.angle_beta   90.00
_cell.angle_gamma   90.00
#
_symmetry.space_group_name_H-M   'P 1'
#
loop_
_entity.id
_entity.type
_entity.pdbx_description
1 polymer ?
#
loop_
_entity_poly.entity_id
_entity_poly.type
_entity_poly.pdbx_seq_one_letter_code
_entity_poly.pdbx_strand_id
1 'polypeptide(L)'
;MPDKKCPIELKPMKDWVQEPDPRGICRECLLPPVLQWYREELKSKGHTNFVNDLDNIARAAEVLPLQLCEQLDKIKGEVEESLRERLKEFDCAAQTYEPEDD
;
A
#
# COMPACT_ATOMS: atom_id res chain seq x y z
N MET A 1 24.05 -5.33 -2.64
CA MET A 1 22.87 -5.81 -3.41
C MET A 1 22.41 -4.63 -4.23
N PRO A 2 22.17 -4.75 -5.55
CA PRO A 2 21.80 -3.58 -6.34
C PRO A 2 20.49 -3.01 -5.80
N ASP A 3 20.48 -1.71 -5.50
CA ASP A 3 19.29 -0.95 -5.11
C ASP A 3 18.18 -1.24 -6.13
N LYS A 4 17.23 -2.11 -5.77
CA LYS A 4 16.09 -2.43 -6.65
C LYS A 4 15.15 -1.22 -6.62
N LYS A 5 15.46 -0.24 -7.47
CA LYS A 5 14.54 0.84 -7.78
C LYS A 5 13.31 0.25 -8.46
N CYS A 6 12.14 0.73 -8.07
CA CYS A 6 10.88 0.41 -8.72
C CYS A 6 11.00 0.66 -10.24
N PRO A 7 10.52 -0.24 -11.12
CA PRO A 7 10.64 -0.07 -12.57
C PRO A 7 9.75 1.08 -13.10
N ILE A 8 8.87 1.63 -12.27
CA ILE A 8 8.05 2.79 -12.54
C ILE A 8 8.37 3.92 -11.57
N GLU A 9 7.93 5.14 -11.90
CA GLU A 9 7.84 6.22 -10.93
C GLU A 9 6.80 5.86 -9.88
N LEU A 10 7.27 5.48 -8.69
CA LEU A 10 6.41 5.06 -7.59
C LEU A 10 5.57 6.25 -7.11
N LYS A 11 4.25 6.14 -7.24
CA LYS A 11 3.32 7.19 -6.81
C LYS A 11 2.89 6.98 -5.36
N PRO A 12 2.45 8.05 -4.66
CA PRO A 12 1.66 7.88 -3.45
C PRO A 12 0.43 7.01 -3.74
N MET A 13 0.10 6.10 -2.83
CA MET A 13 -1.01 5.16 -3.01
C MET A 13 -2.34 5.90 -3.19
N LYS A 14 -2.50 7.06 -2.53
CA LYS A 14 -3.71 7.89 -2.65
C LYS A 14 -3.88 8.44 -4.08
N ASP A 15 -2.78 8.76 -4.75
CA ASP A 15 -2.82 9.33 -6.08
C ASP A 15 -3.00 8.19 -7.09
N TRP A 16 -2.23 7.10 -6.93
CA TRP A 16 -2.32 5.92 -7.76
C TRP A 16 -3.73 5.31 -7.78
N VAL A 17 -4.40 5.15 -6.63
CA VAL A 17 -5.72 4.49 -6.60
C VAL A 17 -6.79 5.27 -7.36
N GLN A 18 -6.62 6.59 -7.51
CA GLN A 18 -7.57 7.47 -8.18
C GLN A 18 -7.39 7.54 -9.69
N GLU A 19 -6.20 7.21 -10.21
CA GLU A 19 -5.98 7.37 -11.64
C GLU A 19 -6.70 6.25 -12.41
N PRO A 20 -7.31 6.59 -13.56
CA PRO A 20 -7.89 5.59 -14.43
C PRO A 20 -6.80 4.62 -14.87
N ASP A 21 -7.06 3.32 -14.70
CA ASP A 21 -6.16 2.31 -15.22
C ASP A 21 -6.43 2.09 -16.71
N PRO A 22 -5.45 2.31 -17.60
CA PRO A 22 -5.65 2.18 -19.04
C PRO A 22 -5.99 0.74 -19.47
N ARG A 23 -5.75 -0.25 -18.60
CA ARG A 23 -6.05 -1.66 -18.83
C ARG A 23 -7.34 -2.11 -18.15
N GLY A 24 -8.04 -1.19 -17.47
CA GLY A 24 -9.27 -1.49 -16.75
C GLY A 24 -9.06 -2.26 -15.44
N ILE A 25 -7.84 -2.34 -14.91
CA ILE A 25 -7.58 -2.99 -13.62
C ILE A 25 -8.23 -2.18 -12.51
N CYS A 26 -9.02 -2.86 -11.67
CA CYS A 26 -9.58 -2.27 -10.45
C CYS A 26 -8.48 -2.05 -9.40
N ARG A 27 -7.92 -0.84 -9.34
CA ARG A 27 -6.87 -0.49 -8.37
C ARG A 27 -7.32 -0.62 -6.93
N GLU A 28 -8.56 -0.24 -6.64
CA GLU A 28 -9.18 -0.41 -5.32
C GLU A 28 -9.26 -1.89 -4.90
N CYS A 29 -9.46 -2.81 -5.85
CA CYS A 29 -9.53 -4.24 -5.60
C CYS A 29 -8.18 -4.83 -5.16
N LEU A 30 -7.08 -4.11 -5.37
CA LEU A 30 -5.75 -4.48 -4.87
C LEU A 30 -5.51 -4.01 -3.43
N LEU A 31 -6.36 -3.15 -2.86
CA LEU A 31 -6.16 -2.64 -1.51
C LEU A 31 -6.32 -3.69 -0.40
N PRO A 32 -7.27 -4.65 -0.45
CA PRO A 32 -7.36 -5.69 0.57
C PRO A 32 -6.07 -6.52 0.77
N PRO A 33 -5.43 -7.07 -0.28
CA PRO A 33 -4.15 -7.76 -0.10
C PRO A 33 -3.03 -6.82 0.33
N VAL A 34 -3.01 -5.57 -0.14
CA VAL A 34 -2.03 -4.57 0.32
C VAL A 34 -2.16 -4.29 1.82
N LEU A 35 -3.39 -4.05 2.29
CA LEU A 35 -3.69 -3.84 3.70
C LEU A 35 -3.27 -5.04 4.55
N GLN A 36 -3.59 -6.25 4.10
CA GLN A 36 -3.21 -7.45 4.83
C GLN A 36 -1.69 -7.55 5.00
N TRP A 37 -0.93 -7.31 3.92
CA TRP A 37 0.53 -7.36 3.98
C TRP A 37 1.11 -6.27 4.88
N TYR A 38 0.61 -5.02 4.79
CA TYR A 38 1.03 -3.92 5.67
C TYR A 38 0.81 -4.26 7.15
N ARG A 39 -0.34 -4.85 7.50
CA ARG A 39 -0.64 -5.26 8.88
C ARG A 39 0.40 -6.25 9.40
N GLU A 40 0.69 -7.29 8.63
CA GLU A 40 1.66 -8.33 9.02
C GLU A 40 3.05 -7.74 9.18
N GLU A 41 3.46 -6.93 8.22
CA GLU A 41 4.78 -6.31 8.22
C GLU A 41 4.95 -5.37 9.41
N LEU A 42 4.03 -4.41 9.60
CA LEU A 42 4.05 -3.48 10.72
C LEU A 42 4.00 -4.20 12.07
N LYS A 43 3.14 -5.21 12.22
CA LYS A 43 3.04 -6.01 13.44
C LYS A 43 4.34 -6.75 13.74
N SER A 44 4.97 -7.35 12.72
CA SER A 44 6.25 -8.06 12.88
C SER A 44 7.39 -7.16 13.37
N LYS A 45 7.29 -5.85 13.09
CA LYS A 45 8.26 -4.82 13.49
C LYS A 45 7.87 -4.08 14.78
N GLY A 46 6.76 -4.46 15.42
CA GLY A 46 6.30 -3.86 16.68
C GLY A 46 5.46 -2.58 16.53
N HIS A 47 5.12 -2.18 15.30
CA HIS A 47 4.32 -0.98 15.00
C HIS A 47 2.82 -1.20 15.16
N THR A 48 2.41 -1.71 16.33
CA THR A 48 1.02 -2.10 16.62
C THR A 48 0.03 -0.93 16.59
N ASN A 49 0.48 0.30 16.88
CA ASN A 49 -0.36 1.49 16.77
C ASN A 49 -0.84 1.72 15.33
N PHE A 50 0.05 1.62 14.35
CA PHE A 50 -0.33 1.75 12.93
C PHE A 50 -1.28 0.64 12.49
N VAL A 51 -1.10 -0.60 12.99
CA VAL A 51 -2.02 -1.70 12.72
C VAL A 51 -3.43 -1.39 13.27
N ASN A 52 -3.52 -0.85 14.48
CA ASN A 52 -4.81 -0.46 15.07
C ASN A 52 -5.48 0.66 14.27
N ASP A 53 -4.73 1.66 13.82
CA ASP A 53 -5.26 2.73 12.98
C ASP A 53 -5.82 2.20 11.66
N LEU A 54 -5.07 1.31 10.99
CA LEU A 54 -5.50 0.63 9.77
C LEU A 54 -6.76 -0.23 10.00
N ASP A 55 -6.83 -0.94 11.13
CA ASP A 55 -8.01 -1.74 11.50
C ASP A 55 -9.25 -0.88 11.75
N ASN A 56 -9.08 0.30 12.36
CA ASN A 56 -10.18 1.23 12.59
C ASN A 56 -10.74 1.78 11.27
N ILE A 57 -9.86 2.14 10.33
CA ILE A 57 -10.26 2.59 8.98
C ILE A 57 -10.99 1.46 8.25
N ALA A 58 -10.43 0.25 8.27
CA ALA A 58 -11.01 -0.91 7.58
C ALA A 58 -12.34 -1.40 8.17
N ARG A 59 -12.67 -1.03 9.41
CA ARG A 59 -13.94 -1.35 10.07
C ARG A 59 -15.00 -0.28 9.90
N ALA A 60 -14.66 0.91 9.39
CA ALA A 60 -15.64 1.94 9.10
C ALA A 60 -16.65 1.39 8.08
N ALA A 61 -17.95 1.64 8.30
CA ALA A 61 -19.03 1.11 7.47
C ALA A 61 -18.90 1.51 5.98
N GLU A 62 -18.19 2.61 5.73
CA GLU A 62 -17.68 3.00 4.43
C GLU A 62 -16.15 3.01 4.54
N VAL A 63 -15.50 1.90 4.22
CA VAL A 63 -14.04 1.92 4.01
C VAL A 63 -13.79 2.78 2.80
N LEU A 64 -13.33 4.01 3.00
CA LEU A 64 -12.97 4.89 1.90
C LEU A 64 -11.59 4.46 1.39
N PRO A 65 -11.46 3.89 0.17
CA PRO A 65 -10.18 3.49 -0.42
C PRO A 65 -9.12 4.59 -0.30
N LEU A 66 -9.55 5.84 -0.45
CA LEU A 66 -8.73 7.04 -0.28
C LEU A 66 -8.16 7.19 1.12
N GLN A 67 -8.98 7.08 2.17
CA GLN A 67 -8.51 7.21 3.55
C GLN A 67 -7.52 6.12 3.91
N LEU A 68 -7.76 4.90 3.43
CA LEU A 68 -6.81 3.80 3.59
C LEU A 68 -5.48 4.14 2.92
N CYS A 69 -5.50 4.53 1.65
CA CYS A 69 -4.30 4.90 0.91
C CYS A 69 -3.52 6.08 1.53
N GLU A 70 -4.21 7.12 2.00
CA GLU A 70 -3.60 8.23 2.72
C GLU A 70 -2.88 7.78 3.99
N GLN A 71 -3.50 6.85 4.74
CA GLN A 71 -2.87 6.30 5.93
C GLN A 71 -1.64 5.45 5.59
N LEU A 72 -1.69 4.63 4.53
CA LEU A 72 -0.51 3.89 4.04
C LEU A 72 0.63 4.85 3.68
N ASP A 73 0.32 5.93 2.95
CA ASP A 73 1.28 6.97 2.58
C ASP A 73 1.90 7.66 3.79
N LYS A 74 1.08 8.00 4.80
CA LYS A 74 1.53 8.59 6.06
C LYS A 74 2.47 7.68 6.84
N ILE A 75 2.11 6.40 7.00
CA ILE A 75 2.92 5.41 7.74
C ILE A 75 4.36 5.37 7.20
N LYS A 76 4.53 5.37 5.87
CA LYS A 76 5.86 5.40 5.24
C LYS A 76 6.69 6.62 5.65
N GLY A 77 6.07 7.75 5.98
CA GLY A 77 6.76 8.96 6.47
C GLY A 77 7.18 8.88 7.94
N GLU A 78 6.52 8.05 8.75
CA GLU A 78 6.68 8.00 10.21
C GLU A 78 7.51 6.82 10.71
N VAL A 79 7.64 5.76 9.90
CA VAL A 79 8.49 4.60 10.22
C VAL A 79 9.97 4.84 9.88
N GLU A 80 10.82 3.99 10.46
CA GLU A 80 12.25 3.92 10.18
C GLU A 80 12.55 3.63 8.70
N GLU A 81 13.72 4.07 8.22
CA GLU A 81 14.09 4.02 6.81
C GLU A 81 14.04 2.60 6.22
N SER A 82 14.54 1.60 6.94
CA SER A 82 14.55 0.21 6.47
C SER A 82 13.15 -0.37 6.27
N LEU A 83 12.20 -0.01 7.15
CA LEU A 83 10.80 -0.40 7.00
C LEU A 83 10.14 0.40 5.88
N ARG A 84 10.38 1.72 5.82
CA ARG A 84 9.90 2.58 4.73
C ARG A 84 10.28 2.05 3.36
N GLU A 85 11.52 1.62 3.16
CA GLU A 85 11.99 1.03 1.91
C GLU A 85 11.21 -0.24 1.58
N ARG A 86 11.04 -1.13 2.55
CA ARG A 86 10.29 -2.38 2.38
C ARG A 86 8.80 -2.15 2.07
N LEU A 87 8.18 -1.13 2.67
CA LEU A 87 6.81 -0.71 2.33
C LEU A 87 6.73 -0.17 0.89
N LYS A 88 7.70 0.65 0.48
CA LYS A 88 7.78 1.18 -0.91
C LYS A 88 8.04 0.07 -1.95
N GLU A 89 8.83 -0.94 -1.62
CA GLU A 89 9.02 -2.11 -2.47
C GLU A 89 7.71 -2.87 -2.70
N PHE A 90 6.89 -3.00 -1.65
CA PHE A 90 5.59 -3.63 -1.78
C PHE A 90 4.59 -2.79 -2.57
N ASP A 91 4.54 -1.47 -2.32
CA ASP A 91 3.73 -0.56 -3.14
C ASP A 91 4.11 -0.64 -4.60
N CYS A 92 5.41 -0.73 -4.88
CA CYS A 92 5.90 -0.91 -6.24
C CYS A 92 5.31 -2.16 -6.88
N ALA A 93 5.37 -3.31 -6.19
CA ALA A 93 4.79 -4.56 -6.68
C ALA A 93 3.27 -4.43 -6.94
N ALA A 94 2.55 -3.72 -6.08
CA ALA A 94 1.12 -3.46 -6.27
C ALA A 94 0.84 -2.55 -7.48
N GLN A 95 1.63 -1.49 -7.67
CA GLN A 95 1.45 -0.54 -8.77
C GLN A 95 1.91 -1.10 -10.12
N THR A 96 2.83 -2.07 -10.11
CA THR A 96 3.27 -2.80 -11.31
C THR A 96 2.50 -4.09 -11.53
N TYR A 97 1.49 -4.39 -10.71
CA TYR A 97 0.73 -5.62 -10.85
C TYR A 97 0.06 -5.70 -12.22
N GLU A 98 0.26 -6.84 -12.87
CA GLU A 98 -0.42 -7.21 -14.11
C GLU A 98 -1.06 -8.57 -13.85
N PRO A 99 -2.39 -8.71 -13.96
CA PRO A 99 -3.01 -10.02 -13.94
C PRO A 99 -2.49 -10.83 -15.15
N GLU A 100 -2.19 -12.11 -14.94
CA GLU A 100 -1.92 -13.00 -16.06
C GLU A 100 -3.21 -13.13 -16.90
N ASP A 101 -3.11 -12.93 -18.21
CA ASP A 101 -4.22 -13.21 -19.13
C ASP A 101 -4.50 -14.72 -19.11
N ASP A 102 -5.63 -15.13 -18.55
CA ASP A 102 -6.20 -16.49 -18.67
C ASP A 102 -6.76 -16.73 -20.09
#